data_AF-A0A533WP02-F1
#
_entry.id   AF-A0A533WP02-F1
#
_cell.length_a   1.000
_cell.length_b   1.000
_cell.length_c   1.000
_cell.angle_alpha   90.00
_cell.angle_beta   90.00
_cell.angle_gamma   90.00
#
_symmetry.space_group_name_H-M   'P 1'
#
loop_
_entity.id
_entity.type
_entity.pdbx_description
1 polymer ?
#
loop_
_entity_poly.entity_id
_entity_poly.type
_entity_poly.pdbx_seq_one_letter_code
_entity_poly.pdbx_strand_id
1 'polypeptide(L)'
;MDIVPGYSGHNTSRHRNTSLILQRAIQLSSITISFVGLAVLIGWIMNIPALTSLIPNSVTMKFSTAVSFIFTGVSILIISKLAIKSSGYSDLSHIVLPISMLIILLFMSTHIGSIIVSAPSGVDNLFVKEQELDPVLTASPGRPSFPTMIGFLLIATAAAGTLITSGSNLKKLIGGTGFAIGIIGSVALAGYALSLPMLYYSFEGLNTAMAVHSAALFVVAGLVLIISGKIGFRREVEIPVAHDAAHNSAWHSISNNKTISLRTKFVCLFLAISIIPIFFIGGISLSNSKIYSATVLENSIEILGIATAISVTFFAAVISKSLLQPIMSLRRATRKIACGDYDVNVDLHSGDEIGELASDFEKMKESVVSTNRNLERLVELRTLELNEANKKLSLSNEQLVGANEKLAKQDKIMHDFINIAAHELKSPITPILLATSLAQPKDEDKQVTLSKDAFDMIVSNARRLKRLAGDILDVARIESNFLDLHKQNFELNELLDSIVNEYAAQVKQDSSKKVE
;
A
#
# COMPACT_ATOMS: atom_id res chain seq x y z
N MET A 1 5.24 -50.11 -15.15
CA MET A 1 5.47 -50.19 -13.70
C MET A 1 5.55 -48.76 -13.23
N ASP A 2 4.46 -48.27 -12.63
CA ASP A 2 4.46 -47.44 -11.42
C ASP A 2 3.06 -46.89 -11.20
N ILE A 3 2.44 -47.47 -10.19
CA ILE A 3 1.08 -47.26 -9.72
C ILE A 3 1.07 -45.95 -8.94
N VAL A 4 0.33 -44.97 -9.42
CA VAL A 4 -0.01 -43.77 -8.65
C VAL A 4 -0.85 -44.20 -7.43
N PRO A 5 -0.43 -43.94 -6.18
CA PRO A 5 -1.29 -44.20 -5.03
C PRO A 5 -2.35 -43.09 -4.97
N GLY A 6 -3.62 -43.50 -4.99
CA GLY A 6 -4.75 -42.60 -4.78
C GLY A 6 -4.67 -41.90 -3.42
N TYR A 7 -4.70 -40.57 -3.44
CA TYR A 7 -4.98 -39.76 -2.27
C TYR A 7 -6.40 -40.07 -1.78
N SER A 8 -6.49 -40.75 -0.63
CA SER A 8 -7.74 -41.10 0.02
C SER A 8 -8.43 -39.83 0.57
N GLY A 9 -9.52 -39.41 -0.07
CA GLY A 9 -10.44 -38.37 0.39
C GLY A 9 -11.27 -38.74 1.63
N HIS A 10 -10.84 -39.71 2.45
CA HIS A 10 -11.59 -40.21 3.61
C HIS A 10 -11.22 -39.55 4.94
N ASN A 11 -10.10 -38.82 5.04
CA ASN A 11 -9.68 -38.21 6.30
C ASN A 11 -10.17 -36.76 6.51
N THR A 12 -10.61 -36.09 5.44
CA THR A 12 -11.07 -34.69 5.49
C THR A 12 -12.54 -34.57 5.95
N SER A 13 -13.39 -35.54 5.62
CA SER A 13 -14.82 -35.55 6.00
C SER A 13 -15.02 -35.88 7.49
N ARG A 14 -14.26 -36.83 8.04
CA ARG A 14 -14.34 -37.25 9.44
C ARG A 14 -13.90 -36.14 10.39
N HIS A 15 -12.81 -35.42 10.06
CA HIS A 15 -12.33 -34.27 10.83
C HIS A 15 -13.30 -33.08 10.80
N ARG A 16 -13.95 -32.82 9.66
CA ARG A 16 -14.95 -31.75 9.51
C ARG A 16 -16.23 -32.02 10.30
N ASN A 17 -16.66 -33.29 10.38
CA ASN A 17 -17.82 -33.67 11.21
C ASN A 17 -17.52 -33.61 12.71
N THR A 18 -16.31 -34.01 13.14
CA THR A 18 -15.93 -33.91 14.56
C THR A 18 -15.83 -32.46 15.05
N SER A 19 -15.37 -31.52 14.22
CA SER A 19 -15.32 -30.10 14.60
C SER A 19 -16.71 -29.47 14.69
N LEU A 20 -17.65 -29.86 13.82
CA LEU A 20 -19.05 -29.41 13.85
C LEU A 20 -19.81 -29.89 15.10
N ILE A 21 -19.67 -31.17 15.46
CA ILE A 21 -20.32 -31.73 16.66
C ILE A 21 -19.82 -31.00 17.91
N LEU A 22 -18.51 -30.79 18.00
CA LEU A 22 -17.91 -30.13 19.13
C LEU A 22 -18.25 -28.65 19.21
N GLN A 23 -18.35 -27.97 18.06
CA GLN A 23 -18.82 -26.59 17.99
C GLN A 23 -20.24 -26.46 18.51
N ARG A 24 -21.14 -27.37 18.14
CA ARG A 24 -22.51 -27.41 18.67
C ARG A 24 -22.52 -27.69 20.18
N ALA A 25 -21.69 -28.60 20.66
CA ALA A 25 -21.57 -28.90 22.08
C ALA A 25 -21.08 -27.67 22.88
N ILE A 26 -20.07 -26.95 22.39
CA ILE A 26 -19.59 -25.73 23.02
C ILE A 26 -20.67 -24.65 23.06
N GLN A 27 -21.36 -24.41 21.93
CA GLN A 27 -22.44 -23.43 21.85
C GLN A 27 -23.58 -23.77 22.82
N LEU A 28 -24.01 -25.03 22.86
CA LEU A 28 -25.05 -25.48 23.76
C LEU A 28 -24.66 -25.30 25.23
N SER A 29 -23.42 -25.66 25.59
CA SER A 29 -22.89 -25.46 26.94
C SER A 29 -22.82 -23.98 27.32
N SER A 30 -22.34 -23.10 26.43
CA SER A 30 -22.31 -21.65 26.67
C SER A 30 -23.70 -21.05 26.85
N ILE A 31 -24.68 -21.45 26.03
CA ILE A 31 -26.07 -21.03 26.16
C ILE A 31 -26.65 -21.52 27.47
N THR A 32 -26.36 -22.76 27.86
CA THR A 32 -26.82 -23.35 29.13
C THR A 32 -26.28 -22.56 30.32
N ILE A 33 -24.98 -22.22 30.32
CA ILE A 33 -24.37 -21.39 31.38
C ILE A 33 -25.09 -20.04 31.50
N SER A 34 -25.31 -19.34 30.38
CA SER A 34 -26.03 -18.06 30.39
C SER A 34 -27.48 -18.20 30.83
N PHE A 35 -28.16 -19.28 30.42
CA PHE A 35 -29.55 -19.55 30.76
C PHE A 35 -29.72 -19.82 32.26
N VAL A 36 -28.86 -20.64 32.87
CA VAL A 36 -28.91 -20.90 34.31
C VAL A 36 -28.63 -19.60 35.10
N GLY A 37 -27.67 -18.80 34.66
CA GLY A 37 -27.43 -17.47 35.25
C GLY A 37 -28.66 -16.55 35.16
N LEU A 38 -29.35 -16.55 34.01
CA LEU A 38 -30.57 -15.76 33.82
C LEU A 38 -31.74 -16.25 34.68
N ALA A 39 -31.92 -17.57 34.80
CA ALA A 39 -32.96 -18.16 35.64
C ALA A 39 -32.78 -17.79 37.11
N VAL A 40 -31.55 -17.85 37.62
CA VAL A 40 -31.23 -17.45 39.00
C VAL A 40 -31.42 -15.95 39.21
N LEU A 41 -31.05 -15.14 38.21
CA LEU A 41 -31.26 -13.69 38.25
C LEU A 41 -32.75 -13.33 38.32
N ILE A 42 -33.59 -14.02 37.55
CA ILE A 42 -35.07 -13.91 37.65
C ILE A 42 -35.53 -14.38 39.03
N GLY A 43 -34.95 -15.44 39.56
CA GLY A 43 -35.22 -15.94 40.93
C GLY A 43 -35.01 -14.87 42.00
N TRP A 44 -33.94 -14.10 41.91
CA TRP A 44 -33.69 -12.97 42.81
C TRP A 44 -34.68 -11.82 42.60
N ILE A 45 -34.96 -11.43 41.35
CA ILE A 45 -35.87 -10.31 41.04
C ILE A 45 -37.31 -10.62 41.46
N MET A 46 -37.77 -11.84 41.23
CA MET A 46 -39.14 -12.28 41.52
C MET A 46 -39.30 -12.91 42.91
N ASN A 47 -38.23 -12.99 43.69
CA ASN A 47 -38.19 -13.62 45.01
C ASN A 47 -38.68 -15.09 45.01
N ILE A 48 -38.15 -15.91 44.09
CA ILE A 48 -38.48 -17.33 43.93
C ILE A 48 -37.28 -18.18 44.41
N PRO A 49 -37.31 -18.74 45.64
CA PRO A 49 -36.18 -19.48 46.21
C PRO A 49 -35.79 -20.73 45.41
N ALA A 50 -36.76 -21.36 44.72
CA ALA A 50 -36.52 -22.52 43.88
C ALA A 50 -35.60 -22.25 42.67
N LEU A 51 -35.46 -20.98 42.27
CA LEU A 51 -34.57 -20.58 41.17
C LEU A 51 -33.19 -20.15 41.68
N THR A 52 -33.05 -19.81 42.96
CA THR A 52 -31.76 -19.41 43.56
C THR A 52 -31.00 -20.59 44.17
N SER A 53 -31.69 -21.71 44.44
CA SER A 53 -31.09 -22.96 44.91
C SER A 53 -31.68 -24.16 44.17
N LEU A 54 -30.81 -25.06 43.68
CA LEU A 54 -31.22 -26.30 43.00
C LEU A 54 -31.80 -27.33 43.98
N ILE A 55 -31.36 -27.29 45.24
CA ILE A 55 -31.76 -28.23 46.30
C ILE A 55 -32.39 -27.42 47.45
N PRO A 56 -33.57 -27.81 47.97
CA PRO A 56 -34.14 -27.17 49.16
C PRO A 56 -33.15 -27.17 50.33
N ASN A 57 -33.06 -26.07 51.08
CA ASN A 57 -32.13 -25.90 52.22
C ASN A 57 -30.63 -25.98 51.87
N SER A 58 -30.27 -25.80 50.60
CA SER A 58 -28.86 -25.71 50.17
C SER A 58 -28.43 -24.27 49.91
N VAL A 59 -27.13 -24.06 49.79
CA VAL A 59 -26.53 -22.75 49.56
C VAL A 59 -27.06 -22.13 48.27
N THR A 60 -27.65 -20.94 48.39
CA THR A 60 -28.19 -20.18 47.26
C THR A 60 -27.07 -19.52 46.45
N MET A 61 -27.21 -19.48 45.13
CA MET A 61 -26.32 -18.70 44.26
C MET A 61 -26.65 -17.22 44.35
N LYS A 62 -25.63 -16.41 44.64
CA LYS A 62 -25.78 -14.96 44.84
C LYS A 62 -26.04 -14.21 43.54
N PHE A 63 -26.70 -13.06 43.63
CA PHE A 63 -27.07 -12.22 42.49
C PHE A 63 -25.87 -11.87 41.59
N SER A 64 -24.75 -11.40 42.17
CA SER A 64 -23.55 -11.07 41.41
C SER A 64 -22.93 -12.28 40.70
N THR A 65 -23.02 -13.46 41.31
CA THR A 65 -22.61 -14.73 40.70
C THR A 65 -23.48 -15.07 39.49
N ALA A 66 -24.80 -14.87 39.58
CA ALA A 66 -25.74 -15.08 38.48
C ALA A 66 -25.44 -14.18 37.28
N VAL A 67 -25.25 -12.87 37.52
CA VAL A 67 -24.85 -11.90 36.49
C VAL A 67 -23.53 -12.31 35.84
N SER A 68 -22.51 -12.67 36.64
CA SER A 68 -21.21 -13.08 36.09
C SER A 68 -21.28 -14.36 35.26
N PHE A 69 -22.17 -15.31 35.56
CA PHE A 69 -22.37 -16.48 34.70
C PHE A 69 -23.07 -16.15 33.37
N ILE A 70 -24.00 -15.19 33.34
CA ILE A 70 -24.58 -14.70 32.08
C ILE A 70 -23.45 -14.22 31.15
N PHE A 71 -22.60 -13.31 31.64
CA PHE A 71 -21.49 -12.76 30.88
C PHE A 71 -20.35 -13.77 30.63
N THR A 72 -20.21 -14.79 31.47
CA THR A 72 -19.30 -15.91 31.23
C THR A 72 -19.74 -16.72 30.03
N GLY A 73 -21.02 -17.09 29.93
CA GLY A 73 -21.53 -17.85 28.77
C GLY A 73 -21.39 -17.06 27.48
N VAL A 74 -21.65 -15.74 27.49
CA VAL A 74 -21.41 -14.84 26.35
C VAL A 74 -19.92 -14.80 25.99
N SER A 75 -19.03 -14.63 26.97
CA SER A 75 -17.58 -14.59 26.74
C SER A 75 -17.08 -15.88 26.11
N ILE A 76 -17.45 -17.04 26.66
CA ILE A 76 -17.04 -18.36 26.15
C ILE A 76 -17.58 -18.62 24.74
N LEU A 77 -18.81 -18.19 24.44
CA LEU A 77 -19.38 -18.30 23.10
C LEU A 77 -18.59 -17.49 22.07
N ILE A 78 -18.14 -16.29 22.43
CA ILE A 78 -17.28 -15.47 21.55
C ILE A 78 -15.89 -16.09 21.43
N ILE A 79 -15.25 -16.46 22.55
CA ILE A 79 -13.93 -17.11 22.57
C ILE A 79 -13.93 -18.37 21.71
N SER A 80 -14.96 -19.21 21.80
CA SER A 80 -15.06 -20.43 21.00
C SER A 80 -15.32 -20.17 19.52
N LYS A 81 -16.10 -19.14 19.16
CA LYS A 81 -16.25 -18.71 17.76
C LYS A 81 -14.92 -18.22 17.18
N LEU A 82 -14.17 -17.43 17.94
CA LEU A 82 -12.82 -16.99 17.56
C LEU A 82 -11.87 -18.16 17.40
N ALA A 83 -12.04 -19.18 18.25
CA ALA A 83 -11.18 -20.34 18.19
C ALA A 83 -11.48 -21.20 16.94
N ILE A 84 -12.75 -21.37 16.59
CA ILE A 84 -13.15 -22.34 15.55
C ILE A 84 -13.19 -21.72 14.15
N LYS A 85 -13.46 -20.42 14.02
CA LYS A 85 -13.65 -19.76 12.72
C LYS A 85 -12.38 -18.96 12.34
N SER A 86 -11.82 -19.24 11.16
CA SER A 86 -10.66 -18.51 10.60
C SER A 86 -11.00 -17.06 10.21
N SER A 87 -12.28 -16.73 10.01
CA SER A 87 -12.69 -15.33 9.94
C SER A 87 -12.54 -14.75 11.35
N GLY A 88 -11.67 -13.76 11.53
CA GLY A 88 -11.46 -13.06 12.80
C GLY A 88 -12.75 -12.53 13.45
N TYR A 89 -12.61 -11.75 14.51
CA TYR A 89 -13.72 -11.13 15.22
C TYR A 89 -14.77 -10.53 14.26
N SER A 90 -16.05 -10.81 14.50
CA SER A 90 -17.10 -9.95 13.95
C SER A 90 -17.07 -8.61 14.66
N ASP A 91 -17.46 -7.52 13.98
CA ASP A 91 -17.47 -6.16 14.57
C ASP A 91 -18.18 -6.10 15.93
N LEU A 92 -19.23 -6.92 16.11
CA LEU A 92 -19.96 -7.02 17.37
C LEU A 92 -19.18 -7.78 18.47
N SER A 93 -18.41 -8.81 18.11
CA SER A 93 -17.63 -9.61 19.07
C SER A 93 -16.52 -8.79 19.72
N HIS A 94 -15.96 -7.87 18.96
CA HIS A 94 -15.00 -6.87 19.41
C HIS A 94 -15.53 -5.96 20.53
N ILE A 95 -16.84 -5.68 20.56
CA ILE A 95 -17.43 -4.78 21.56
C ILE A 95 -18.00 -5.59 22.73
N VAL A 96 -18.68 -6.69 22.45
CA VAL A 96 -19.39 -7.47 23.46
C VAL A 96 -18.44 -8.19 24.41
N LEU A 97 -17.32 -8.75 23.93
CA LEU A 97 -16.38 -9.50 24.76
C LEU A 97 -15.66 -8.62 25.81
N PRO A 98 -15.17 -7.41 25.48
CA PRO A 98 -14.64 -6.49 26.49
C PRO A 98 -15.68 -6.06 27.51
N ILE A 99 -16.92 -5.79 27.08
CA ILE A 99 -18.01 -5.41 27.99
C ILE A 99 -18.32 -6.56 28.97
N SER A 100 -18.43 -7.80 28.47
CA SER A 100 -18.69 -8.96 29.32
C SER A 100 -17.57 -9.21 30.31
N MET A 101 -16.32 -9.14 29.85
CA MET A 101 -15.13 -9.23 30.71
C MET A 101 -15.13 -8.15 31.80
N LEU A 102 -15.44 -6.91 31.44
CA LEU A 102 -15.41 -5.79 32.36
C LEU A 102 -16.50 -5.89 33.43
N ILE A 103 -17.71 -6.32 33.07
CA ILE A 103 -18.80 -6.51 34.04
C ILE A 103 -18.41 -7.60 35.06
N ILE A 104 -17.77 -8.69 34.60
CA ILE A 104 -17.26 -9.73 35.50
C ILE A 104 -16.17 -9.16 36.42
N LEU A 105 -15.17 -8.47 35.87
CA LEU A 105 -14.10 -7.85 36.64
C LEU A 105 -14.66 -6.87 37.68
N LEU A 106 -15.66 -6.08 37.31
CA LEU A 106 -16.27 -5.08 38.18
C LEU A 106 -16.95 -5.70 39.41
N PHE A 107 -17.81 -6.71 39.25
CA PHE A 107 -18.41 -7.38 40.40
C PHE A 107 -17.35 -8.07 41.27
N MET A 108 -16.43 -8.80 40.64
CA MET A 108 -15.48 -9.64 41.38
C MET A 108 -14.39 -8.84 42.09
N SER A 109 -13.82 -7.82 41.45
CA SER A 109 -12.83 -6.93 42.07
C SER A 109 -13.44 -6.14 43.23
N THR A 110 -14.71 -5.73 43.12
CA THR A 110 -15.40 -5.01 44.20
C THR A 110 -15.64 -5.90 45.42
N HIS A 111 -16.05 -7.17 45.22
CA HIS A 111 -16.19 -8.11 46.32
C HIS A 111 -14.84 -8.48 46.96
N ILE A 112 -13.76 -8.61 46.16
CA ILE A 112 -12.42 -8.86 46.69
C ILE A 112 -11.92 -7.64 47.49
N GLY A 113 -12.10 -6.43 46.98
CA GLY A 113 -11.79 -5.20 47.71
C GLY A 113 -12.56 -5.08 49.03
N SER A 114 -13.85 -5.45 49.00
CA SER A 114 -14.71 -5.53 50.19
C SER A 114 -14.17 -6.48 51.26
N ILE A 115 -13.60 -7.62 50.86
CA ILE A 115 -12.95 -8.58 51.77
C ILE A 115 -11.67 -7.97 52.36
N ILE A 116 -10.81 -7.37 51.53
CA ILE A 116 -9.53 -6.79 51.97
C ILE A 116 -9.76 -5.65 52.97
N VAL A 117 -10.74 -4.79 52.70
CA VAL A 117 -11.06 -3.63 53.55
C VAL A 117 -11.96 -4.04 54.74
N SER A 118 -12.41 -5.30 54.81
CA SER A 118 -13.31 -5.82 55.85
C SER A 118 -14.61 -4.99 55.97
N ALA A 119 -15.14 -4.57 54.81
CA ALA A 119 -16.09 -3.47 54.66
C ALA A 119 -17.20 -3.86 53.69
N PRO A 120 -18.50 -3.87 54.05
CA PRO A 120 -19.58 -4.17 53.10
C PRO A 120 -19.63 -3.19 51.92
N SER A 121 -19.41 -3.73 50.71
CA SER A 121 -19.39 -2.95 49.47
C SER A 121 -20.70 -2.25 49.11
N GLY A 122 -21.83 -2.65 49.70
CA GLY A 122 -23.16 -2.14 49.36
C GLY A 122 -23.70 -2.56 47.98
N VAL A 123 -22.84 -3.01 47.07
CA VAL A 123 -23.20 -3.52 45.73
C VAL A 123 -24.22 -4.64 45.80
N ASP A 124 -24.09 -5.47 46.83
CA ASP A 124 -24.98 -6.59 47.13
C ASP A 124 -26.45 -6.15 47.31
N ASN A 125 -26.69 -4.91 47.77
CA ASN A 125 -28.01 -4.37 48.04
C ASN A 125 -28.50 -3.37 46.97
N LEU A 126 -27.71 -3.15 45.91
CA LEU A 126 -27.99 -2.11 44.92
C LEU A 126 -29.14 -2.49 43.98
N PHE A 127 -29.36 -3.79 43.77
CA PHE A 127 -30.37 -4.31 42.84
C PHE A 127 -31.43 -5.17 43.53
N VAL A 128 -31.05 -6.04 44.48
CA VAL A 128 -31.97 -6.92 45.20
C VAL A 128 -31.50 -7.04 46.65
N LYS A 129 -32.40 -6.87 47.62
CA LYS A 129 -32.09 -7.08 49.05
C LYS A 129 -32.31 -8.54 49.41
N GLU A 130 -31.31 -9.16 50.02
CA GLU A 130 -31.44 -10.51 50.60
C GLU A 130 -32.31 -10.41 51.86
N GLN A 131 -33.50 -11.04 51.86
CA GLN A 131 -34.37 -11.13 53.04
C GLN A 131 -33.81 -12.14 54.04
N GLU A 132 -33.89 -11.83 55.33
CA GLU A 132 -33.40 -12.63 56.48
C GLU A 132 -34.22 -13.92 56.72
N LEU A 133 -34.53 -14.69 55.68
CA LEU A 133 -35.12 -16.02 55.82
C LEU A 133 -33.99 -17.05 55.74
N ASP A 134 -33.45 -17.38 56.92
CA ASP A 134 -32.51 -18.46 57.24
C ASP A 134 -31.62 -18.95 56.08
N PRO A 135 -30.57 -18.20 55.73
CA PRO A 135 -29.59 -18.69 54.81
C PRO A 135 -28.72 -19.70 55.55
N VAL A 136 -29.07 -20.98 55.40
CA VAL A 136 -28.23 -22.12 55.78
C VAL A 136 -26.81 -21.82 55.26
N LEU A 137 -25.85 -21.64 56.17
CA LEU A 137 -24.41 -21.54 55.88
C LEU A 137 -23.92 -20.27 55.13
N THR A 138 -24.42 -19.06 55.44
CA THR A 138 -23.81 -17.80 54.95
C THR A 138 -23.22 -16.91 56.05
N ALA A 139 -21.90 -16.70 56.02
CA ALA A 139 -21.19 -15.81 56.95
C ALA A 139 -21.32 -14.30 56.65
N SER A 140 -21.75 -13.92 55.44
CA SER A 140 -21.94 -12.51 55.04
C SER A 140 -23.00 -12.43 53.91
N PRO A 141 -24.10 -11.67 54.08
CA PRO A 141 -25.13 -11.53 53.06
C PRO A 141 -24.58 -10.99 51.72
N GLY A 142 -25.13 -11.47 50.60
CA GLY A 142 -24.84 -11.02 49.23
C GLY A 142 -23.53 -11.48 48.58
N ARG A 143 -22.50 -11.79 49.38
CA ARG A 143 -21.15 -12.03 48.86
C ARG A 143 -20.98 -13.42 48.26
N PRO A 144 -20.37 -13.56 47.06
CA PRO A 144 -19.91 -14.85 46.53
C PRO A 144 -18.82 -15.50 47.38
N SER A 145 -18.56 -16.80 47.18
CA SER A 145 -17.42 -17.46 47.81
C SER A 145 -16.09 -17.01 47.18
N PHE A 146 -15.00 -16.99 47.96
CA PHE A 146 -13.68 -16.60 47.44
C PHE A 146 -13.20 -17.45 46.23
N PRO A 147 -13.35 -18.79 46.20
CA PRO A 147 -13.06 -19.59 45.02
C PRO A 147 -13.91 -19.21 43.80
N THR A 148 -15.17 -18.81 44.01
CA THR A 148 -16.06 -18.31 42.94
C THR A 148 -15.50 -17.02 42.34
N MET A 149 -15.03 -16.08 43.18
CA MET A 149 -14.44 -14.83 42.71
C MET A 149 -13.18 -15.07 41.88
N ILE A 150 -12.27 -15.95 42.36
CA ILE A 150 -11.07 -16.35 41.62
C ILE A 150 -11.45 -17.02 40.29
N GLY A 151 -12.44 -17.93 40.30
CA GLY A 151 -12.91 -18.61 39.09
C GLY A 151 -13.35 -17.62 38.01
N PHE A 152 -14.11 -16.61 38.36
CA PHE A 152 -14.53 -15.57 37.43
C PHE A 152 -13.39 -14.64 36.98
N LEU A 153 -12.45 -14.29 37.86
CA LEU A 153 -11.25 -13.56 37.46
C LEU A 153 -10.43 -14.33 36.42
N LEU A 154 -10.31 -15.65 36.57
CA LEU A 154 -9.64 -16.51 35.59
C LEU A 154 -10.37 -16.54 34.24
N ILE A 155 -11.71 -16.46 34.23
CA ILE A 155 -12.50 -16.35 33.00
C ILE A 155 -12.27 -14.99 32.34
N ALA A 156 -12.23 -13.91 33.13
CA ALA A 156 -11.92 -12.59 32.63
C ALA A 156 -10.50 -12.49 32.06
N THR A 157 -9.50 -13.15 32.68
CA THR A 157 -8.14 -13.20 32.11
C THR A 157 -8.05 -14.04 30.84
N ALA A 158 -8.83 -15.12 30.72
CA ALA A 158 -8.95 -15.86 29.46
C ALA A 158 -9.53 -14.99 28.33
N ALA A 159 -10.57 -14.20 28.63
CA ALA A 159 -11.16 -13.24 27.70
C ALA A 159 -10.16 -12.11 27.36
N ALA A 160 -9.50 -11.50 28.34
CA ALA A 160 -8.44 -10.50 28.12
C ALA A 160 -7.29 -11.06 27.28
N GLY A 161 -6.94 -12.33 27.50
CA GLY A 161 -5.94 -13.06 26.73
C GLY A 161 -6.24 -13.05 25.25
N THR A 162 -7.48 -13.33 24.85
CA THR A 162 -7.90 -13.24 23.44
C THR A 162 -7.76 -11.83 22.87
N LEU A 163 -7.77 -10.81 23.73
CA LEU A 163 -7.63 -9.41 23.34
C LEU A 163 -6.18 -8.95 23.13
N ILE A 164 -5.23 -9.61 23.81
CA ILE A 164 -3.84 -9.13 23.93
C ILE A 164 -2.86 -10.03 23.19
N THR A 165 -3.10 -11.34 23.21
CA THR A 165 -2.18 -12.34 22.66
C THR A 165 -2.85 -13.20 21.61
N SER A 166 -2.05 -13.84 20.76
CA SER A 166 -2.52 -14.70 19.67
C SER A 166 -1.58 -15.91 19.52
N GLY A 167 -2.04 -16.94 18.82
CA GLY A 167 -1.22 -18.13 18.53
C GLY A 167 -1.01 -19.07 19.72
N SER A 168 0.20 -19.60 19.89
CA SER A 168 0.50 -20.67 20.86
C SER A 168 0.38 -20.22 22.32
N ASN A 169 0.73 -18.97 22.62
CA ASN A 169 0.61 -18.40 23.96
C ASN A 169 -0.87 -18.27 24.37
N LEU A 170 -1.75 -17.89 23.44
CA LEU A 170 -3.18 -17.81 23.69
C LEU A 170 -3.78 -19.19 24.00
N LYS A 171 -3.38 -20.24 23.28
CA LYS A 171 -3.82 -21.62 23.56
C LYS A 171 -3.47 -22.06 24.97
N LYS A 172 -2.23 -21.81 25.38
CA LYS A 172 -1.73 -22.17 26.71
C LYS A 172 -2.49 -21.41 27.79
N LEU A 173 -2.75 -20.13 27.57
CA LEU A 173 -3.51 -19.29 28.50
C LEU A 173 -4.96 -19.77 28.65
N ILE A 174 -5.69 -19.97 27.55
CA ILE A 174 -7.10 -20.43 27.58
C ILE A 174 -7.20 -21.85 28.16
N GLY A 175 -6.31 -22.75 27.75
CA GLY A 175 -6.29 -24.12 28.27
C GLY A 175 -5.93 -24.17 29.75
N GLY A 176 -4.94 -23.39 30.18
CA GLY A 176 -4.49 -23.33 31.58
C GLY A 176 -5.52 -22.70 32.51
N THR A 177 -6.12 -21.59 32.10
CA THR A 177 -7.23 -20.97 32.85
C THR A 177 -8.44 -21.91 32.93
N GLY A 178 -8.82 -22.56 31.83
CA GLY A 178 -9.89 -23.57 31.82
C GLY A 178 -9.62 -24.74 32.78
N PHE A 179 -8.38 -25.21 32.86
CA PHE A 179 -7.98 -26.26 33.80
C PHE A 179 -8.11 -25.81 35.27
N ALA A 180 -7.61 -24.61 35.60
CA ALA A 180 -7.73 -24.06 36.95
C ALA A 180 -9.20 -23.88 37.37
N ILE A 181 -10.04 -23.36 36.49
CA ILE A 181 -11.49 -23.19 36.74
C ILE A 181 -12.18 -24.56 36.95
N GLY A 182 -11.83 -25.55 36.11
CA GLY A 182 -12.33 -26.90 36.25
C GLY A 182 -11.98 -27.55 37.59
N ILE A 183 -10.76 -27.32 38.10
CA ILE A 183 -10.34 -27.76 39.43
C ILE A 183 -11.18 -27.09 40.51
N ILE A 184 -11.35 -25.75 40.45
CA ILE A 184 -12.14 -25.00 41.44
C ILE A 184 -13.56 -25.59 41.54
N GLY A 185 -14.23 -25.81 40.40
CA GLY A 185 -15.56 -26.42 40.38
C GLY A 185 -15.57 -27.87 40.87
N SER A 186 -14.58 -28.68 40.49
CA SER A 186 -14.50 -30.10 40.85
C SER A 186 -14.23 -30.29 42.35
N VAL A 187 -13.36 -29.47 42.95
CA VAL A 187 -13.07 -29.49 44.39
C VAL A 187 -14.34 -29.15 45.19
N ALA A 188 -15.10 -28.15 44.76
CA ALA A 188 -16.36 -27.79 45.41
C ALA A 188 -17.40 -28.91 45.29
N LEU A 189 -17.56 -29.54 44.11
CA LEU A 189 -18.45 -30.68 43.93
C LEU A 189 -18.05 -31.89 44.78
N ALA A 190 -16.75 -32.20 44.86
CA ALA A 190 -16.23 -33.25 45.74
C ALA A 190 -16.50 -32.93 47.21
N GLY A 191 -16.40 -31.66 47.60
CA GLY A 191 -16.80 -31.17 48.92
C GLY A 191 -18.25 -31.46 49.25
N TYR A 192 -19.16 -31.22 48.31
CA TYR A 192 -20.57 -31.58 48.48
C TYR A 192 -20.80 -33.09 48.54
N ALA A 193 -20.14 -33.88 47.68
CA ALA A 193 -20.29 -35.33 47.65
C ALA A 193 -19.78 -36.01 48.92
N LEU A 194 -18.67 -35.52 49.47
CA LEU A 194 -18.05 -36.02 50.70
C LEU A 194 -18.60 -35.35 51.98
N SER A 195 -19.53 -34.40 51.82
CA SER A 195 -20.04 -33.57 52.92
C SER A 195 -18.91 -32.93 53.75
N LEU A 196 -17.86 -32.43 53.08
CA LEU A 196 -16.71 -31.74 53.68
C LEU A 196 -16.85 -30.22 53.49
N PRO A 197 -17.33 -29.46 54.49
CA PRO A 197 -17.59 -28.03 54.38
C PRO A 197 -16.36 -27.25 53.91
N MET A 198 -15.16 -27.56 54.40
CA MET A 198 -13.91 -26.86 54.03
C MET A 198 -13.63 -26.76 52.52
N LEU A 199 -14.18 -27.65 51.70
CA LEU A 199 -13.95 -27.66 50.24
C LEU A 199 -14.94 -26.79 49.46
N TYR A 200 -16.09 -26.44 50.05
CA TYR A 200 -17.07 -25.51 49.46
C TYR A 200 -17.34 -24.28 50.33
N TYR A 201 -16.80 -24.25 51.54
CA TYR A 201 -16.85 -23.22 52.58
C TYR A 201 -15.42 -22.71 52.74
N SER A 202 -15.10 -21.65 52.01
CA SER A 202 -13.70 -21.33 51.76
C SER A 202 -12.90 -21.04 53.04
N PHE A 203 -13.47 -20.41 54.06
CA PHE A 203 -12.83 -20.17 55.36
C PHE A 203 -13.91 -19.81 56.38
N GLU A 204 -13.90 -20.44 57.56
CA GLU A 204 -14.86 -20.19 58.63
C GLU A 204 -14.78 -18.72 59.08
N GLY A 205 -15.93 -18.01 59.08
CA GLY A 205 -16.02 -16.59 59.48
C GLY A 205 -15.68 -15.54 58.41
N LEU A 206 -15.08 -15.91 57.27
CA LEU A 206 -14.66 -14.93 56.24
C LEU A 206 -15.50 -14.94 54.96
N ASN A 207 -16.06 -16.10 54.56
CA ASN A 207 -16.71 -16.24 53.25
C ASN A 207 -17.98 -17.10 53.29
N THR A 208 -18.85 -16.89 52.30
CA THR A 208 -20.01 -17.73 52.04
C THR A 208 -19.62 -19.04 51.34
N ALA A 209 -20.47 -20.05 51.48
CA ALA A 209 -20.35 -21.28 50.72
C ALA A 209 -20.62 -21.08 49.22
N MET A 210 -20.00 -21.90 48.38
CA MET A 210 -20.26 -21.95 46.94
C MET A 210 -21.50 -22.80 46.66
N ALA A 211 -22.49 -22.31 45.91
CA ALA A 211 -23.66 -23.12 45.54
C ALA A 211 -23.28 -24.33 44.64
N VAL A 212 -23.97 -25.48 44.83
CA VAL A 212 -23.70 -26.74 44.10
C VAL A 212 -23.77 -26.55 42.58
N HIS A 213 -24.80 -25.86 42.11
CA HIS A 213 -25.01 -25.62 40.68
C HIS A 213 -23.97 -24.65 40.12
N SER A 214 -23.49 -23.65 40.89
CA SER A 214 -22.35 -22.82 40.50
C SER A 214 -21.08 -23.66 40.30
N ALA A 215 -20.83 -24.64 41.17
CA ALA A 215 -19.68 -25.54 41.03
C ALA A 215 -19.78 -26.37 39.75
N ALA A 216 -20.96 -26.91 39.43
CA ALA A 216 -21.21 -27.61 38.18
C ALA A 216 -20.98 -26.70 36.95
N LEU A 217 -21.47 -25.45 36.98
CA LEU A 217 -21.26 -24.49 35.89
C LEU A 217 -19.77 -24.17 35.66
N PHE A 218 -18.96 -24.05 36.72
CA PHE A 218 -17.52 -23.86 36.56
C PHE A 218 -16.82 -25.08 35.96
N VAL A 219 -17.22 -26.30 36.32
CA VAL A 219 -16.70 -27.51 35.66
C VAL A 219 -17.01 -27.48 34.17
N VAL A 220 -18.25 -27.17 33.79
CA VAL A 220 -18.65 -27.05 32.39
C VAL A 220 -17.87 -25.95 31.67
N ALA A 221 -17.76 -24.75 32.27
CA ALA A 221 -17.00 -23.64 31.73
C ALA A 221 -15.51 -23.99 31.53
N GLY A 222 -14.89 -24.65 32.52
CA GLY A 222 -13.51 -25.11 32.46
C GLY A 222 -13.27 -26.11 31.34
N LEU A 223 -14.14 -27.13 31.22
CA LEU A 223 -14.08 -28.11 30.12
C LEU A 223 -14.19 -27.45 28.75
N VAL A 224 -15.14 -26.52 28.59
CA VAL A 224 -15.32 -25.80 27.32
C VAL A 224 -14.08 -24.96 26.97
N LEU A 225 -13.47 -24.28 27.93
CA LEU A 225 -12.23 -23.51 27.70
C LEU A 225 -11.05 -24.42 27.35
N ILE A 226 -10.87 -25.56 28.04
CA ILE A 226 -9.82 -26.55 27.72
C ILE A 226 -9.97 -27.06 26.28
N ILE A 227 -11.19 -27.42 25.90
CA ILE A 227 -11.52 -27.89 24.55
C ILE A 227 -11.22 -26.78 23.52
N SER A 228 -11.64 -25.55 23.81
CA SER A 228 -11.40 -24.38 22.96
C SER A 228 -9.90 -24.10 22.76
N GLY A 229 -9.10 -24.18 23.83
CA GLY A 229 -7.65 -23.99 23.77
C GLY A 229 -6.88 -25.09 23.02
N LYS A 230 -7.37 -26.34 23.06
CA LYS A 230 -6.76 -27.46 22.34
C LYS A 230 -7.06 -27.44 20.83
N ILE A 231 -8.25 -27.00 20.45
CA ILE A 231 -8.77 -27.23 19.10
C ILE A 231 -8.69 -25.97 18.24
N GLY A 232 -8.98 -24.81 18.82
CA GLY A 232 -9.35 -23.65 18.03
C GLY A 232 -8.28 -22.57 17.86
N PHE A 233 -7.00 -22.88 17.70
CA PHE A 233 -6.07 -21.82 17.21
C PHE A 233 -4.97 -22.42 16.33
N ARG A 234 -5.30 -23.45 15.53
CA ARG A 234 -4.32 -24.03 14.59
C ARG A 234 -3.87 -22.94 13.61
N ARG A 235 -2.56 -22.70 13.54
CA ARG A 235 -1.94 -22.00 12.41
C ARG A 235 -2.37 -22.77 11.17
N GLU A 236 -2.93 -22.08 10.19
CA GLU A 236 -2.91 -22.60 8.82
C GLU A 236 -1.47 -23.04 8.53
N VAL A 237 -1.36 -24.30 8.14
CA VAL A 237 -0.10 -24.93 7.76
C VAL A 237 0.47 -24.10 6.61
N GLU A 238 1.71 -23.63 6.74
CA GLU A 238 2.49 -23.14 5.61
C GLU A 238 2.43 -24.22 4.51
N ILE A 239 1.74 -23.92 3.43
CA ILE A 239 1.85 -24.71 2.22
C ILE A 239 3.30 -24.50 1.75
N PRO A 240 4.15 -25.54 1.64
CA PRO A 240 5.48 -25.36 1.10
C PRO A 240 5.31 -24.90 -0.33
N VAL A 241 5.70 -23.65 -0.60
CA VAL A 241 5.71 -23.07 -1.94
C VAL A 241 6.67 -23.93 -2.76
N ALA A 242 6.13 -24.64 -3.75
CA ALA A 242 6.94 -25.32 -4.74
C ALA A 242 7.83 -24.28 -5.42
N HIS A 243 9.15 -24.47 -5.31
CA HIS A 243 10.12 -23.80 -6.16
C HIS A 243 9.74 -24.09 -7.62
N ASP A 244 9.80 -23.06 -8.47
CA ASP A 244 9.58 -23.07 -9.92
C ASP A 244 8.18 -22.68 -10.43
N ALA A 245 7.90 -21.37 -10.39
CA ALA A 245 7.25 -20.68 -11.52
C ALA A 245 7.59 -19.19 -11.48
N ALA A 246 8.17 -18.70 -12.57
CA ALA A 246 8.68 -17.36 -12.73
C ALA A 246 7.60 -16.26 -12.61
N HIS A 247 8.01 -15.10 -12.07
CA HIS A 247 7.42 -13.77 -12.22
C HIS A 247 5.90 -13.68 -12.47
N ASN A 248 5.13 -13.52 -11.39
CA ASN A 248 4.19 -12.40 -11.19
C ASN A 248 3.29 -12.62 -9.95
N SER A 249 3.12 -11.58 -9.14
CA SER A 249 2.02 -11.38 -8.16
C SER A 249 1.95 -12.21 -6.86
N ALA A 250 3.03 -12.86 -6.43
CA ALA A 250 3.02 -13.73 -5.23
C ALA A 250 3.39 -13.03 -3.90
N TRP A 251 2.72 -11.94 -3.52
CA TRP A 251 2.76 -11.40 -2.13
C TRP A 251 1.38 -11.35 -1.45
N HIS A 252 0.41 -12.12 -1.93
CA HIS A 252 -0.90 -12.28 -1.29
C HIS A 252 -1.00 -13.55 -0.43
N SER A 253 -0.08 -13.69 0.53
CA SER A 253 -0.38 -14.41 1.77
C SER A 253 0.24 -13.72 2.97
N ILE A 254 -0.02 -12.41 3.12
CA ILE A 254 0.14 -11.78 4.43
C ILE A 254 -0.89 -12.45 5.32
N SER A 255 -0.39 -13.19 6.30
CA SER A 255 -1.14 -13.97 7.26
C SER A 255 -2.37 -13.21 7.75
N ASN A 256 -3.54 -13.83 7.58
CA ASN A 256 -4.85 -13.39 8.10
C ASN A 256 -4.93 -13.42 9.64
N ASN A 257 -3.82 -13.14 10.32
CA ASN A 257 -3.81 -12.92 11.75
C ASN A 257 -4.28 -11.48 12.00
N LYS A 258 -5.53 -11.17 11.61
CA LYS A 258 -6.17 -9.89 11.93
C LYS A 258 -6.14 -9.75 13.44
N THR A 259 -5.23 -8.92 13.92
CA THR A 259 -5.20 -8.50 15.31
C THR A 259 -6.40 -7.59 15.54
N ILE A 260 -6.68 -7.33 16.80
CA ILE A 260 -7.86 -6.56 17.16
C ILE A 260 -7.77 -5.15 16.62
N SER A 261 -8.87 -4.70 16.03
CA SER A 261 -9.00 -3.33 15.53
C SER A 261 -8.62 -2.33 16.61
N LEU A 262 -7.99 -1.26 16.17
CA LEU A 262 -7.60 -0.15 17.02
C LEU A 262 -8.79 0.39 17.83
N ARG A 263 -9.94 0.50 17.17
CA ARG A 263 -11.22 0.91 17.78
C ARG A 263 -11.57 0.07 19.00
N THR A 264 -11.37 -1.24 18.92
CA THR A 264 -11.69 -2.16 20.00
C THR A 264 -10.74 -2.00 21.17
N LYS A 265 -9.43 -1.86 20.91
CA LYS A 265 -8.43 -1.57 21.94
C LYS A 265 -8.83 -0.30 22.73
N PHE A 266 -9.31 0.73 22.04
CA PHE A 266 -9.82 1.95 22.66
C PHE A 266 -11.10 1.77 23.48
N VAL A 267 -12.08 1.01 22.97
CA VAL A 267 -13.32 0.74 23.71
C VAL A 267 -13.04 -0.04 25.00
N CYS A 268 -12.21 -1.08 24.94
CA CYS A 268 -11.77 -1.82 26.13
C CYS A 268 -11.14 -0.90 27.17
N LEU A 269 -10.25 -0.03 26.70
CA LEU A 269 -9.52 0.93 27.49
C LEU A 269 -10.46 1.94 28.15
N PHE A 270 -11.29 2.62 27.37
CA PHE A 270 -12.23 3.62 27.86
C PHE A 270 -13.18 3.03 28.91
N LEU A 271 -13.71 1.84 28.63
CA LEU A 271 -14.60 1.16 29.55
C LEU A 271 -13.86 0.78 30.84
N ALA A 272 -12.65 0.25 30.78
CA ALA A 272 -11.86 -0.09 31.97
C ALA A 272 -11.54 1.15 32.85
N ILE A 273 -11.11 2.27 32.23
CA ILE A 273 -10.81 3.51 32.96
C ILE A 273 -12.07 4.14 33.56
N SER A 274 -13.20 4.09 32.87
CA SER A 274 -14.41 4.80 33.31
C SER A 274 -15.19 4.00 34.35
N ILE A 275 -15.28 2.69 34.20
CA ILE A 275 -16.22 1.87 34.97
C ILE A 275 -15.65 1.46 36.34
N ILE A 276 -14.33 1.22 36.44
CA ILE A 276 -13.69 0.85 37.71
C ILE A 276 -13.86 1.95 38.77
N PRO A 277 -13.62 3.24 38.48
CA PRO A 277 -13.78 4.31 39.46
C PRO A 277 -15.23 4.62 39.78
N ILE A 278 -16.11 4.64 38.77
CA ILE A 278 -17.55 4.89 38.98
C ILE A 278 -18.15 3.85 39.91
N PHE A 279 -17.78 2.58 39.76
CA PHE A 279 -18.33 1.52 40.58
C PHE A 279 -17.72 1.45 41.98
N PHE A 280 -16.42 1.75 42.11
CA PHE A 280 -15.76 1.85 43.42
C PHE A 280 -16.30 3.04 44.23
N ILE A 281 -16.42 4.21 43.60
CA ILE A 281 -17.02 5.42 44.22
C ILE A 281 -18.50 5.17 44.53
N GLY A 282 -19.24 4.56 43.60
CA GLY A 282 -20.65 4.21 43.79
C GLY A 282 -20.88 3.24 44.96
N GLY A 283 -20.08 2.16 45.04
CA GLY A 283 -20.16 1.18 46.13
C GLY A 283 -19.86 1.80 47.50
N ILE A 284 -18.82 2.64 47.58
CA ILE A 284 -18.50 3.39 48.80
C ILE A 284 -19.60 4.39 49.16
N SER A 285 -20.12 5.14 48.18
CA SER A 285 -21.13 6.18 48.40
C SER A 285 -22.52 5.64 48.79
N LEU A 286 -22.88 4.43 48.34
CA LEU A 286 -24.15 3.76 48.67
C LEU A 286 -24.08 2.94 49.97
N SER A 287 -22.89 2.63 50.48
CA SER A 287 -22.73 1.93 51.74
C SER A 287 -22.90 2.92 52.90
N ASN A 288 -23.88 2.65 53.78
CA ASN A 288 -24.34 3.56 54.85
C ASN A 288 -23.18 4.24 55.60
N SER A 289 -23.17 5.58 55.60
CA SER A 289 -22.15 6.46 56.19
C SER A 289 -21.92 6.30 57.71
N LYS A 290 -22.70 5.45 58.39
CA LYS A 290 -22.60 5.16 59.83
C LYS A 290 -21.64 4.02 60.18
N ILE A 291 -21.18 3.23 59.21
CA ILE A 291 -20.40 2.00 59.46
C ILE A 291 -18.88 2.21 59.23
N TYR A 292 -18.46 3.29 58.55
CA TYR A 292 -17.05 3.54 58.27
C TYR A 292 -16.48 4.66 59.12
N SER A 293 -15.33 4.42 59.76
CA SER A 293 -14.51 5.51 60.27
C SER A 293 -13.99 6.34 59.09
N ALA A 294 -13.85 7.66 59.29
CA ALA A 294 -13.34 8.58 58.27
C ALA A 294 -12.01 8.10 57.65
N THR A 295 -11.19 7.41 58.44
CA THR A 295 -9.92 6.79 58.02
C THR A 295 -10.07 5.70 56.96
N VAL A 296 -11.12 4.88 56.99
CA VAL A 296 -11.35 3.85 55.95
C VAL A 296 -11.76 4.50 54.63
N LEU A 297 -12.56 5.57 54.68
CA LEU A 297 -12.98 6.31 53.51
C LEU A 297 -11.80 7.03 52.84
N GLU A 298 -10.95 7.68 53.64
CA GLU A 298 -9.74 8.37 53.18
C GLU A 298 -8.76 7.41 52.48
N ASN A 299 -8.43 6.28 53.14
CA ASN A 299 -7.55 5.25 52.57
C ASN A 299 -8.15 4.65 51.27
N SER A 300 -9.47 4.50 51.20
CA SER A 300 -10.12 3.97 50.00
C SER A 300 -10.03 4.92 48.81
N ILE A 301 -10.18 6.24 49.05
CA ILE A 301 -10.03 7.26 48.01
C ILE A 301 -8.57 7.34 47.54
N GLU A 302 -7.60 7.24 48.46
CA GLU A 302 -6.17 7.18 48.10
C GLU A 302 -5.83 5.98 47.22
N ILE A 303 -6.29 4.78 47.61
CA ILE A 303 -6.09 3.55 46.84
C ILE A 303 -6.71 3.68 45.45
N LEU A 304 -7.90 4.26 45.34
CA LEU A 304 -8.55 4.51 44.05
C LEU A 304 -7.76 5.50 43.19
N GLY A 305 -7.26 6.58 43.78
CA GLY A 305 -6.41 7.57 43.10
C GLY A 305 -5.13 6.94 42.54
N ILE A 306 -4.48 6.08 43.33
CA ILE A 306 -3.29 5.35 42.89
C ILE A 306 -3.65 4.36 41.76
N ALA A 307 -4.72 3.58 41.92
CA ALA A 307 -5.15 2.60 40.92
C ALA A 307 -5.50 3.27 39.57
N THR A 308 -6.18 4.42 39.61
CA THR A 308 -6.51 5.20 38.41
C THR A 308 -5.26 5.79 37.76
N ALA A 309 -4.33 6.35 38.53
CA ALA A 309 -3.06 6.86 38.00
C ALA A 309 -2.22 5.77 37.31
N ILE A 310 -2.14 4.58 37.92
CA ILE A 310 -1.46 3.41 37.32
C ILE A 310 -2.14 3.01 36.01
N SER A 311 -3.48 2.93 36.02
CA SER A 311 -4.26 2.58 34.83
C SER A 311 -4.01 3.55 33.69
N VAL A 312 -4.13 4.86 33.94
CA VAL A 312 -3.89 5.92 32.96
C VAL A 312 -2.47 5.85 32.39
N THR A 313 -1.46 5.65 33.25
CA THR A 313 -0.06 5.55 32.82
C THR A 313 0.19 4.33 31.94
N PHE A 314 -0.32 3.16 32.36
CA PHE A 314 -0.25 1.93 31.57
C PHE A 314 -0.85 2.11 30.18
N PHE A 315 -2.04 2.71 30.10
CA PHE A 315 -2.72 2.90 28.84
C PHE A 315 -2.08 3.98 27.95
N ALA A 316 -1.55 5.05 28.53
CA ALA A 316 -0.75 6.03 27.78
C ALA A 316 0.46 5.34 27.11
N ALA A 317 1.13 4.43 27.82
CA ALA A 317 2.22 3.65 27.25
C ALA A 317 1.76 2.71 26.12
N VAL A 318 0.60 2.07 26.27
CA VAL A 318 0.01 1.20 25.22
C VAL A 318 -0.35 2.01 23.98
N ILE A 319 -1.03 3.17 24.11
CA ILE A 319 -1.35 4.06 22.98
C ILE A 319 -0.07 4.54 22.31
N SER A 320 0.93 4.97 23.09
CA SER A 320 2.20 5.43 22.54
C SER A 320 2.86 4.39 21.63
N LYS A 321 2.93 3.13 22.09
CA LYS A 321 3.54 2.02 21.33
C LYS A 321 2.66 1.51 20.19
N SER A 322 1.35 1.41 20.38
CA SER A 322 0.44 0.83 19.38
C SER A 322 0.01 1.82 18.29
N LEU A 323 0.17 3.12 18.51
CA LEU A 323 -0.32 4.16 17.59
C LEU A 323 0.69 5.23 17.27
N LEU A 324 1.14 5.95 18.29
CA LEU A 324 1.91 7.15 18.07
C LEU A 324 3.24 6.82 17.38
N GLN A 325 3.92 5.78 17.84
CA GLN A 325 5.19 5.32 17.26
C GLN A 325 5.04 4.90 15.77
N PRO A 326 4.12 3.99 15.39
CA PRO A 326 3.87 3.66 13.99
C PRO A 326 3.53 4.87 13.11
N ILE A 327 2.63 5.75 13.56
CA ILE A 327 2.23 6.95 12.80
C ILE A 327 3.43 7.90 12.62
N MET A 328 4.25 8.10 13.66
CA MET A 328 5.47 8.90 13.56
C MET A 328 6.53 8.24 12.68
N SER A 329 6.56 6.91 12.58
CA SER A 329 7.42 6.18 11.66
C SER A 329 6.99 6.42 10.21
N LEU A 330 5.70 6.23 9.90
CA LEU A 330 5.11 6.51 8.60
C LEU A 330 5.32 7.97 8.18
N ARG A 331 5.12 8.92 9.09
CA ARG A 331 5.39 10.35 8.83
C ARG A 331 6.86 10.59 8.45
N ARG A 332 7.81 9.97 9.16
CA ARG A 332 9.24 10.09 8.87
C ARG A 332 9.58 9.46 7.51
N ALA A 333 9.02 8.29 7.22
CA ALA A 333 9.22 7.62 5.94
C ALA A 333 8.66 8.43 4.77
N THR A 334 7.45 8.97 4.92
CA THR A 334 6.83 9.85 3.91
C THR A 334 7.71 11.06 3.61
N ARG A 335 8.29 11.70 4.64
CA ARG A 335 9.20 12.84 4.45
C ARG A 335 10.48 12.47 3.71
N LYS A 336 11.05 11.29 3.98
CA LYS A 336 12.25 10.81 3.28
C LYS A 336 11.97 10.53 1.80
N ILE A 337 10.87 9.84 1.49
CA ILE A 337 10.43 9.61 0.10
C ILE A 337 10.21 10.95 -0.63
N ALA A 338 9.62 11.94 0.02
CA ALA A 338 9.41 13.26 -0.55
C ALA A 338 10.73 14.00 -0.88
N CYS A 339 11.83 13.67 -0.20
CA CYS A 339 13.16 14.19 -0.50
C CYS A 339 13.94 13.33 -1.51
N GLY A 340 13.32 12.28 -2.08
CA GLY A 340 13.97 11.35 -3.01
C GLY A 340 14.75 10.19 -2.36
N ASP A 341 14.74 10.08 -1.02
CA ASP A 341 15.30 8.93 -0.30
C ASP A 341 14.24 7.82 -0.23
N TYR A 342 14.36 6.84 -1.13
CA TYR A 342 13.46 5.69 -1.23
C TYR A 342 13.91 4.47 -0.42
N ASP A 343 15.09 4.51 0.20
CA ASP A 343 15.63 3.41 1.02
C ASP A 343 15.09 3.50 2.44
N VAL A 344 13.77 3.40 2.55
CA VAL A 344 13.06 3.49 3.81
C VAL A 344 12.17 2.29 3.99
N ASN A 345 12.42 1.59 5.09
CA ASN A 345 11.61 0.47 5.51
C ASN A 345 10.62 0.94 6.58
N VAL A 346 9.34 0.63 6.38
CA VAL A 346 8.31 0.84 7.39
C VAL A 346 8.01 -0.48 8.04
N ASP A 347 7.94 -0.47 9.36
CA ASP A 347 7.59 -1.65 10.14
C ASP A 347 6.15 -2.10 9.84
N LEU A 348 6.01 -3.27 9.21
CA LEU A 348 4.73 -3.89 8.83
C LEU A 348 4.16 -4.84 9.90
N HIS A 349 4.77 -4.93 11.09
CA HIS A 349 4.39 -5.96 12.07
C HIS A 349 3.03 -5.71 12.77
N SER A 350 2.32 -4.61 12.47
CA SER A 350 0.97 -4.40 13.00
C SER A 350 -0.07 -5.18 12.20
N GLY A 351 -0.92 -5.96 12.86
CA GLY A 351 -2.00 -6.71 12.20
C GLY A 351 -3.36 -6.01 12.29
N ASP A 352 -3.38 -4.69 12.45
CA ASP A 352 -4.57 -3.84 12.57
C ASP A 352 -4.60 -2.78 11.45
N GLU A 353 -5.49 -1.79 11.56
CA GLU A 353 -5.66 -0.75 10.53
C GLU A 353 -4.39 0.05 10.24
N ILE A 354 -3.46 0.13 11.20
CA ILE A 354 -2.16 0.78 11.00
C ILE A 354 -1.24 -0.08 10.13
N GLY A 355 -1.33 -1.40 10.26
CA GLY A 355 -0.62 -2.34 9.40
C GLY A 355 -1.14 -2.31 7.95
N GLU A 356 -2.46 -2.22 7.79
CA GLU A 356 -3.09 -2.04 6.48
C GLU A 356 -2.60 -0.72 5.84
N LEU A 357 -2.60 0.39 6.59
CA LEU A 357 -2.06 1.67 6.13
C LEU A 357 -0.57 1.59 5.77
N ALA A 358 0.23 0.85 6.55
CA ALA A 358 1.65 0.66 6.25
C ALA A 358 1.86 -0.19 4.97
N SER A 359 1.01 -1.19 4.73
CA SER A 359 1.01 -1.96 3.49
C SER A 359 0.64 -1.10 2.28
N ASP A 360 -0.37 -0.24 2.39
CA ASP A 360 -0.75 0.66 1.31
C ASP A 360 0.33 1.72 1.04
N PHE A 361 1.01 2.20 2.09
CA PHE A 361 2.19 3.05 1.95
C PHE A 361 3.32 2.35 1.18
N GLU A 362 3.58 1.07 1.44
CA GLU A 362 4.61 0.30 0.73
C GLU A 362 4.28 0.18 -0.77
N LYS A 363 3.03 -0.13 -1.12
CA LYS A 363 2.57 -0.16 -2.52
C LYS A 363 2.75 1.20 -3.21
N MET A 364 2.40 2.29 -2.51
CA MET A 364 2.61 3.64 -3.02
C MET A 364 4.10 3.92 -3.24
N LYS A 365 4.98 3.56 -2.29
CA LYS A 365 6.44 3.70 -2.43
C LYS A 365 6.94 2.96 -3.68
N GLU A 366 6.57 1.70 -3.85
CA GLU A 366 6.94 0.90 -5.03
C GLU A 366 6.47 1.55 -6.34
N SER A 367 5.24 2.07 -6.36
CA SER A 367 4.70 2.79 -7.53
C SER A 367 5.49 4.07 -7.84
N VAL A 368 5.89 4.84 -6.83
CA VAL A 368 6.71 6.06 -7.01
C VAL A 368 8.10 5.70 -7.53
N VAL A 369 8.77 4.73 -6.92
CA VAL A 369 10.11 4.28 -7.32
C VAL A 369 10.11 3.75 -8.76
N SER A 370 9.14 2.93 -9.12
CA SER A 370 9.04 2.39 -10.48
C SER A 370 8.74 3.48 -11.51
N THR A 371 7.89 4.45 -11.18
CA THR A 371 7.58 5.60 -12.05
C THR A 371 8.82 6.46 -12.29
N ASN A 372 9.58 6.78 -11.24
CA ASN A 372 10.81 7.57 -11.37
C ASN A 372 11.88 6.86 -12.21
N ARG A 373 12.10 5.56 -12.00
CA ARG A 373 13.03 4.79 -12.84
C ARG A 373 12.62 4.76 -14.32
N ASN A 374 11.31 4.70 -14.58
CA ASN A 374 10.81 4.74 -15.95
C ASN A 374 10.99 6.13 -16.58
N LEU A 375 10.78 7.20 -15.82
CA LEU A 375 11.05 8.58 -16.26
C LEU A 375 12.54 8.79 -16.56
N GLU A 376 13.43 8.34 -15.67
CA GLU A 376 14.88 8.42 -15.88
C GLU A 376 15.30 7.73 -17.18
N ARG A 377 14.82 6.50 -17.41
CA ARG A 377 15.07 5.77 -18.66
C ARG A 377 14.53 6.51 -19.89
N LEU A 378 13.32 7.08 -19.79
CA LEU A 378 12.72 7.83 -20.90
C LEU A 378 13.51 9.10 -21.21
N VAL A 379 13.98 9.81 -20.18
CA VAL A 379 14.82 11.00 -20.33
C VAL A 379 16.15 10.65 -21.00
N GLU A 380 16.79 9.54 -20.59
CA GLU A 380 18.03 9.06 -21.20
C GLU A 380 17.83 8.75 -22.70
N LEU A 381 16.78 7.97 -23.04
CA LEU A 381 16.45 7.63 -24.42
C LEU A 381 16.17 8.88 -25.27
N ARG A 382 15.38 9.83 -24.77
CA ARG A 382 15.08 11.08 -25.48
C ARG A 382 16.31 11.95 -25.66
N THR A 383 17.22 11.95 -24.70
CA THR A 383 18.49 12.69 -24.81
C THR A 383 19.37 12.09 -25.90
N LEU A 384 19.40 10.76 -26.02
CA LEU A 384 20.11 10.07 -27.11
C LEU A 384 19.49 10.38 -28.48
N GLU A 385 18.17 10.25 -28.62
CA GLU A 385 17.44 10.58 -29.86
C GLU A 385 17.67 12.05 -30.28
N LEU A 386 17.63 12.98 -29.32
CA LEU A 386 17.87 14.40 -29.60
C LEU A 386 19.30 14.66 -30.08
N ASN A 387 20.29 13.99 -29.49
CA ASN A 387 21.68 14.11 -29.92
C ASN A 387 21.90 13.55 -31.33
N GLU A 388 21.26 12.43 -31.67
CA GLU A 388 21.30 11.87 -33.02
C GLU A 388 20.64 12.81 -34.04
N ALA A 389 19.47 13.35 -33.71
CA ALA A 389 18.77 14.33 -34.54
C ALA A 389 19.61 15.59 -34.76
N ASN A 390 20.25 16.12 -33.71
CA ASN A 390 21.16 17.27 -33.81
C ASN A 390 22.38 16.98 -34.69
N LYS A 391 22.96 15.77 -34.59
CA LYS A 391 24.07 15.36 -35.46
C LYS A 391 23.64 15.30 -36.93
N LYS A 392 22.46 14.73 -37.21
CA LYS A 392 21.90 14.67 -38.56
C LYS A 392 21.59 16.06 -39.12
N LEU A 393 21.06 16.95 -38.28
CA LEU A 393 20.80 18.34 -38.65
C LEU A 393 22.08 19.08 -39.00
N SER A 394 23.14 18.90 -38.20
CA SER A 394 24.46 19.50 -38.47
C SER A 394 25.04 19.04 -39.81
N LEU A 395 24.99 17.73 -40.09
CA LEU A 395 25.43 17.17 -41.38
C LEU A 395 24.62 17.72 -42.56
N SER A 396 23.30 17.82 -42.42
CA SER A 396 22.45 18.39 -43.46
C SER A 396 22.76 19.87 -43.69
N ASN A 397 23.07 20.62 -42.62
CA ASN A 397 23.42 22.03 -42.73
C ASN A 397 24.77 22.20 -43.44
N GLU A 398 25.76 21.37 -43.13
CA GLU A 398 27.05 21.35 -43.83
C GLU A 398 26.88 21.04 -45.33
N GLN A 399 26.01 20.09 -45.68
CA GLN A 399 25.66 19.80 -47.08
C GLN A 399 25.00 20.99 -47.78
N LEU A 400 24.07 21.67 -47.12
CA LEU A 400 23.42 22.86 -47.67
C LEU A 400 24.40 24.00 -47.90
N VAL A 401 25.31 24.23 -46.95
CA VAL A 401 26.38 25.23 -47.10
C VAL A 401 27.26 24.88 -48.30
N GLY A 402 27.70 23.62 -48.42
CA GLY A 402 28.51 23.19 -49.56
C GLY A 402 27.79 23.28 -50.91
N ALA A 403 26.48 23.03 -50.95
CA ALA A 403 25.66 23.21 -52.15
C ALA A 403 25.52 24.69 -52.53
N ASN A 404 25.25 25.56 -51.55
CA ASN A 404 25.17 27.00 -51.76
C ASN A 404 26.50 27.59 -52.25
N GLU A 405 27.63 27.14 -51.73
CA GLU A 405 28.95 27.57 -52.22
C GLU A 405 29.20 27.15 -53.68
N LYS A 406 28.78 25.94 -54.08
CA LYS A 406 28.87 25.49 -55.47
C LYS A 406 27.99 26.33 -56.39
N LEU A 407 26.75 26.61 -55.99
CA LEU A 407 25.84 27.47 -56.73
C LEU A 407 26.42 28.89 -56.87
N ALA A 408 26.92 29.48 -55.79
CA ALA A 408 27.54 30.80 -55.82
C ALA A 408 28.77 30.85 -56.75
N LYS A 409 29.56 29.78 -56.84
CA LYS A 409 30.68 29.68 -57.81
C LYS A 409 30.18 29.63 -59.24
N GLN A 410 29.12 28.86 -59.53
CA GLN A 410 28.51 28.79 -60.87
C GLN A 410 27.93 30.14 -61.28
N ASP A 411 27.18 30.79 -60.38
CA ASP A 411 26.61 32.12 -60.62
C ASP A 411 27.70 33.15 -60.94
N LYS A 412 28.83 33.08 -60.21
CA LYS A 412 29.98 33.96 -60.48
C LYS A 412 30.59 33.70 -61.87
N ILE A 413 30.84 32.44 -62.24
CA ILE A 413 31.40 32.10 -63.56
C ILE A 413 30.48 32.58 -64.68
N MET A 414 29.16 32.36 -64.54
CA MET A 414 28.17 32.84 -65.50
C MET A 414 28.18 34.37 -65.60
N HIS A 415 28.21 35.07 -64.46
CA HIS A 415 28.27 36.53 -64.43
C HIS A 415 29.54 37.07 -65.10
N ASP A 416 30.71 36.48 -64.82
CA ASP A 416 31.98 36.84 -65.45
C ASP A 416 31.96 36.58 -66.96
N PHE A 417 31.38 35.46 -67.39
CA PHE A 417 31.19 35.14 -68.81
C PHE A 417 30.32 36.18 -69.53
N ILE A 418 29.15 36.54 -68.97
CA ILE A 418 28.26 37.55 -69.55
C ILE A 418 28.97 38.90 -69.69
N ASN A 419 29.76 39.31 -68.68
CA ASN A 419 30.51 40.56 -68.73
C ASN A 419 31.59 40.56 -69.82
N ILE A 420 32.33 39.46 -69.96
CA ILE A 420 33.33 39.30 -71.02
C ILE A 420 32.66 39.35 -72.38
N ALA A 421 31.56 38.60 -72.57
CA ALA A 421 30.80 38.59 -73.81
C ALA A 421 30.30 39.99 -74.18
N ALA A 422 29.74 40.74 -73.22
CA ALA A 422 29.29 42.10 -73.44
C ALA A 422 30.43 43.05 -73.85
N HIS A 423 31.60 42.94 -73.21
CA HIS A 423 32.79 43.74 -73.56
C HIS A 423 33.32 43.41 -74.96
N GLU A 424 33.46 42.11 -75.26
CA GLU A 424 33.94 41.63 -76.56
C GLU A 424 32.96 41.95 -77.68
N LEU A 425 31.65 42.03 -77.43
CA LEU A 425 30.66 42.48 -78.40
C LEU A 425 30.73 43.99 -78.62
N LYS A 426 30.94 44.78 -77.56
CA LYS A 426 31.00 46.25 -77.65
C LYS A 426 32.22 46.73 -78.45
N SER A 427 33.35 46.05 -78.33
CA SER A 427 34.61 46.39 -79.02
C SER A 427 34.48 46.46 -80.56
N PRO A 428 33.91 45.47 -81.28
CA PRO A 428 33.68 45.55 -82.72
C PRO A 428 32.44 46.38 -83.10
N ILE A 429 31.41 46.46 -82.24
CA ILE A 429 30.21 47.28 -82.51
C ILE A 429 30.56 48.78 -82.55
N THR A 430 31.43 49.24 -81.64
CA THR A 430 31.71 50.68 -81.49
C THR A 430 32.34 51.29 -82.76
N PRO A 431 33.35 50.68 -83.41
CA PRO A 431 33.88 51.14 -84.69
C PRO A 431 32.85 51.09 -85.83
N ILE A 432 31.98 50.06 -85.88
CA ILE A 432 30.93 49.96 -86.89
C ILE A 432 29.94 51.13 -86.76
N LEU A 433 29.49 51.40 -85.53
CA LEU A 433 28.58 52.51 -85.25
C LEU A 433 29.25 53.86 -85.55
N LEU A 434 30.53 54.03 -85.21
CA LEU A 434 31.27 55.25 -85.54
C LEU A 434 31.39 55.45 -87.04
N ALA A 435 31.82 54.43 -87.79
CA ALA A 435 31.99 54.49 -89.23
C ALA A 435 30.67 54.76 -89.97
N THR A 436 29.56 54.16 -89.51
CA THR A 436 28.22 54.41 -90.06
C THR A 436 27.68 55.78 -89.70
N SER A 437 27.90 56.27 -88.47
CA SER A 437 27.51 57.62 -88.04
C SER A 437 28.25 58.71 -88.80
N LEU A 438 29.53 58.49 -89.13
CA LEU A 438 30.34 59.42 -89.94
C LEU A 438 29.88 59.49 -91.40
N ALA A 439 29.25 58.43 -91.90
CA ALA A 439 28.67 58.41 -93.23
C ALA A 439 27.24 58.97 -93.28
N GLN A 440 26.62 59.25 -92.13
CA GLN A 440 25.26 59.77 -92.07
C GLN A 440 25.24 61.24 -92.54
N PRO A 441 24.43 61.58 -93.56
CA PRO A 441 24.38 62.94 -94.12
C PRO A 441 23.66 63.86 -93.13
N LYS A 442 24.20 65.06 -92.92
CA LYS A 442 23.63 66.07 -92.01
C LYS A 442 22.53 66.94 -92.63
N ASP A 443 22.37 66.89 -93.96
CA ASP A 443 21.34 67.56 -94.75
C ASP A 443 20.60 66.51 -95.60
N GLU A 444 19.28 66.59 -95.73
CA GLU A 444 18.46 65.60 -96.46
C GLU A 444 18.78 65.51 -97.97
N ASP A 445 19.43 66.53 -98.56
CA ASP A 445 19.74 66.62 -100.00
C ASP A 445 21.16 66.16 -100.40
N LYS A 446 21.97 65.61 -99.48
CA LYS A 446 23.35 65.16 -99.77
C LYS A 446 23.46 63.64 -99.91
N GLN A 447 24.16 63.18 -100.95
CA GLN A 447 24.48 61.77 -101.14
C GLN A 447 25.36 61.25 -99.98
N VAL A 448 25.03 60.05 -99.51
CA VAL A 448 25.81 59.28 -98.54
C VAL A 448 27.12 58.84 -99.21
N THR A 449 28.24 59.42 -98.82
CA THR A 449 29.56 59.01 -99.33
C THR A 449 30.35 58.33 -98.21
N LEU A 450 30.51 57.02 -98.30
CA LEU A 450 31.26 56.23 -97.33
C LEU A 450 32.71 56.05 -97.83
N SER A 451 33.70 56.48 -97.04
CA SER A 451 35.11 56.28 -97.41
C SER A 451 35.43 54.79 -97.47
N LYS A 452 36.32 54.39 -98.40
CA LYS A 452 36.78 52.99 -98.55
C LYS A 452 37.33 52.44 -97.23
N ASP A 453 38.10 53.25 -96.49
CA ASP A 453 38.65 52.86 -95.19
C ASP A 453 37.56 52.62 -94.12
N ALA A 454 36.49 53.41 -94.15
CA ALA A 454 35.35 53.24 -93.24
C ALA A 454 34.54 51.98 -93.59
N PHE A 455 34.38 51.68 -94.88
CA PHE A 455 33.72 50.45 -95.34
C PHE A 455 34.52 49.22 -94.93
N ASP A 456 35.84 49.23 -95.15
CA ASP A 456 36.73 48.13 -94.76
C ASP A 456 36.77 47.92 -93.24
N MET A 457 36.71 49.01 -92.46
CA MET A 457 36.58 48.95 -91.01
C MET A 457 35.25 48.30 -90.57
N ILE A 458 34.13 48.62 -91.21
CA ILE A 458 32.83 47.99 -90.95
C ILE A 458 32.89 46.49 -91.27
N VAL A 459 33.38 46.12 -92.45
CA VAL A 459 33.44 44.72 -92.90
C VAL A 459 34.35 43.89 -92.00
N SER A 460 35.52 44.41 -91.62
CA SER A 460 36.45 43.71 -90.73
C SER A 460 35.84 43.48 -89.34
N ASN A 461 35.22 44.50 -88.74
CA ASN A 461 34.59 44.37 -87.43
C ASN A 461 33.32 43.49 -87.48
N ALA A 462 32.54 43.53 -88.57
CA ALA A 462 31.39 42.64 -88.75
C ALA A 462 31.82 41.17 -88.87
N ARG A 463 32.92 40.87 -89.58
CA ARG A 463 33.51 39.53 -89.61
C ARG A 463 34.03 39.10 -88.24
N ARG A 464 34.63 40.02 -87.47
CA ARG A 464 35.05 39.75 -86.08
C ARG A 464 33.86 39.42 -85.19
N LEU A 465 32.76 40.16 -85.32
CA LEU A 465 31.51 39.94 -84.58
C LEU A 465 30.85 38.61 -84.95
N LYS A 466 30.87 38.22 -86.23
CA LYS A 466 30.41 36.90 -86.69
C LYS A 466 31.20 35.75 -86.04
N ARG A 467 32.53 35.87 -86.00
CA ARG A 467 33.38 34.86 -85.33
C ARG A 467 33.07 34.80 -83.84
N LEU A 468 33.05 35.95 -83.17
CA LEU A 468 32.74 36.04 -81.74
C LEU A 468 31.36 35.47 -81.40
N ALA A 469 30.34 35.72 -82.22
CA ALA A 469 29.01 35.15 -82.02
C ALA A 469 29.01 33.63 -82.19
N GLY A 470 29.83 33.10 -83.11
CA GLY A 470 30.08 31.66 -83.23
C GLY A 470 30.75 31.09 -81.98
N ASP A 471 31.84 31.72 -81.54
CA ASP A 471 32.60 31.29 -80.36
C ASP A 471 31.72 31.30 -79.08
N ILE A 472 30.89 32.32 -78.88
CA ILE A 472 29.94 32.40 -77.75
C ILE A 472 28.89 31.28 -77.85
N LEU A 473 28.38 30.99 -79.05
CA LEU A 473 27.40 29.93 -79.26
C LEU A 473 28.00 28.55 -79.00
N ASP A 474 29.25 28.33 -79.40
CA ASP A 474 29.98 27.09 -79.14
C ASP A 474 30.24 26.92 -77.64
N VAL A 475 30.66 27.97 -76.93
CA VAL A 475 30.78 27.94 -75.45
C VAL A 475 29.43 27.65 -74.79
N ALA A 476 28.34 28.29 -75.23
CA ALA A 476 27.01 28.04 -74.69
C ALA A 476 26.53 26.60 -74.94
N ARG A 477 26.84 26.00 -76.10
CA ARG A 477 26.55 24.58 -76.40
C ARG A 477 27.38 23.63 -75.53
N ILE A 478 28.64 23.98 -75.24
CA ILE A 478 29.51 23.23 -74.33
C ILE A 478 28.94 23.27 -72.90
N GLU A 479 28.62 24.45 -72.37
CA GLU A 479 28.11 24.64 -70.99
C GLU A 479 26.70 24.03 -70.79
N SER A 480 25.85 24.06 -71.81
CA SER A 480 24.52 23.48 -71.76
C SER A 480 24.48 21.96 -71.99
N ASN A 481 25.64 21.31 -72.13
CA ASN A 481 25.78 19.87 -72.39
C ASN A 481 25.13 19.39 -73.70
N PHE A 482 24.89 20.29 -74.66
CA PHE A 482 24.29 19.99 -75.97
C PHE A 482 25.32 19.87 -77.10
N LEU A 483 26.63 19.82 -76.78
CA LEU A 483 27.67 19.56 -77.78
C LEU A 483 27.66 18.07 -78.16
N ASP A 484 27.08 17.76 -79.31
CA ASP A 484 27.13 16.40 -79.88
C ASP A 484 28.50 16.14 -80.54
N LEU A 485 29.22 15.12 -80.07
CA LEU A 485 30.57 14.80 -80.52
C LEU A 485 30.56 13.52 -81.36
N HIS A 486 30.71 13.66 -82.68
CA HIS A 486 30.87 12.53 -83.59
C HIS A 486 32.32 12.02 -83.60
N LYS A 487 32.61 11.03 -82.76
CA LYS A 487 33.93 10.42 -82.63
C LYS A 487 34.16 9.40 -83.75
N GLN A 488 35.29 9.50 -84.44
CA GLN A 488 35.72 8.57 -85.48
C GLN A 488 37.23 8.31 -85.39
N ASN A 489 37.68 7.15 -85.89
CA ASN A 489 39.10 6.86 -86.06
C ASN A 489 39.61 7.54 -87.33
N PHE A 490 40.74 8.23 -87.25
CA PHE A 490 41.38 8.90 -88.39
C PHE A 490 42.90 8.85 -88.24
N GLU A 491 43.63 8.98 -89.36
CA GLU A 491 45.08 9.08 -89.35
C GLU A 491 45.50 10.54 -89.12
N LEU A 492 46.19 10.79 -88.00
CA LEU A 492 46.53 12.15 -87.58
C LEU A 492 47.45 12.85 -88.59
N ASN A 493 48.39 12.12 -89.19
CA ASN A 493 49.33 12.68 -90.17
C ASN A 493 48.60 13.17 -91.42
N GLU A 494 47.65 12.38 -91.94
CA GLU A 494 46.84 12.78 -93.10
C GLU A 494 45.98 14.01 -92.82
N LEU A 495 45.37 14.07 -91.63
CA LEU A 495 44.58 15.24 -91.22
C LEU A 495 45.46 16.49 -91.12
N LEU A 496 46.64 16.37 -90.50
CA LEU A 496 47.58 17.49 -90.37
C LEU A 496 48.06 17.96 -91.75
N ASP A 497 48.43 17.04 -92.64
CA ASP A 497 48.84 17.38 -94.01
C ASP A 497 47.69 18.06 -94.77
N SER A 498 46.45 17.59 -94.62
CA SER A 498 45.27 18.22 -95.21
C SER A 498 45.10 19.65 -94.71
N ILE A 499 45.14 19.87 -93.41
CA ILE A 499 44.98 21.20 -92.79
C ILE A 499 46.12 22.13 -93.22
N VAL A 500 47.36 21.65 -93.18
CA VAL A 500 48.54 22.45 -93.58
C VAL A 500 48.46 22.85 -95.04
N ASN A 501 48.06 21.93 -95.92
CA ASN A 501 47.89 22.23 -97.35
C ASN A 501 46.75 23.23 -97.60
N GLU A 502 45.63 23.11 -96.87
CA GLU A 502 44.50 24.05 -96.96
C GLU A 502 44.91 25.48 -96.56
N TYR A 503 45.59 25.63 -95.43
CA TYR A 503 46.09 26.94 -94.98
C TYR A 503 47.22 27.47 -95.87
N ALA A 504 48.13 26.61 -96.35
CA ALA A 504 49.18 27.02 -97.27
C ALA A 504 48.61 27.56 -98.59
N ALA A 505 47.48 27.02 -99.06
CA ALA A 505 46.76 27.54 -100.22
C ALA A 505 46.14 28.92 -99.96
N GLN A 506 45.51 29.15 -98.79
CA GLN A 506 44.97 30.46 -98.42
C GLN A 506 46.06 31.54 -98.31
N VAL A 507 47.22 31.22 -97.74
CA VAL A 507 48.34 32.18 -97.58
C VAL A 507 48.89 32.63 -98.95
N LYS A 508 48.95 31.73 -99.94
CA LYS A 508 49.34 32.09 -101.34
C LYS A 508 48.31 33.00 -102.04
N GLN A 509 47.04 32.88 -101.67
CA GLN A 509 45.95 33.68 -102.25
C GLN A 509 45.87 35.10 -101.67
N ASP A 510 46.27 35.28 -100.41
CA ASP A 510 46.26 36.60 -99.74
C ASP A 510 47.52 37.43 -100.07
N SER A 511 48.64 36.75 -100.32
CA SER A 511 49.89 37.38 -100.78
C SER A 511 49.83 37.87 -102.24
N SER A 512 48.90 37.38 -103.05
CA SER A 512 48.63 37.87 -104.41
C SER A 512 47.68 39.07 -104.46
N LYS A 513 46.98 39.42 -103.36
CA LYS A 513 46.10 40.60 -103.26
C LYS A 513 46.78 41.87 -102.71
N LYS A 514 48.01 41.77 -102.21
CA LYS A 514 48.77 42.89 -101.61
C LYS A 514 49.75 43.58 -102.55
N VAL A 515 49.76 43.21 -103.83
CA VAL A 515 50.56 43.85 -104.88
C VAL A 515 49.62 44.31 -105.99
N GLU A 516 48.98 45.45 -105.77
CA GLU A 516 48.52 46.39 -106.81
C GLU A 516 48.26 47.77 -106.20
#